data_AF-A0A8J2H9J4-F1
#
_entry.id   AF-A0A8J2H9J4-F1
#
_cell.length_a   1.000
_cell.length_b   1.000
_cell.length_c   1.000
_cell.angle_alpha   90.00
_cell.angle_beta   90.00
_cell.angle_gamma   90.00
#
_symmetry.space_group_name_H-M   'P 1'
#
loop_
_entity.id
_entity.type
_entity.pdbx_description
1 polymer ?
#
loop_
_entity_poly.entity_id
_entity_poly.type
_entity_poly.pdbx_seq_one_letter_code
_entity_poly.pdbx_strand_id
1 'polypeptide(L)' 'MSDCEYTDEYEKYNYEFDKYIFCKNGGKQRSKLEVSQHTNQFDPCGHSRKIMTKLINTELNKKNNIKTKS' A
#
# COMPACT_ATOMS: atom_id res chain seq x y z
N MET A 1 -25.63 8.01 31.62
CA MET A 1 -26.34 8.72 30.54
C MET A 1 -25.82 10.15 30.58
N SER A 2 -24.99 10.64 29.66
CA SER A 2 -24.69 10.18 28.30
C SER A 2 -23.41 10.84 27.80
N ASP A 3 -22.47 10.03 27.34
CA ASP A 3 -21.21 10.41 26.66
C ASP A 3 -21.48 10.83 25.20
N CYS A 4 -22.21 11.93 24.95
CA CYS A 4 -22.71 12.24 23.60
C CYS A 4 -22.37 13.60 23.02
N GLU A 5 -21.43 14.37 23.58
CA GLU A 5 -21.25 15.77 23.13
C GLU A 5 -19.80 16.29 23.19
N TYR A 6 -18.83 15.43 22.89
CA TYR A 6 -17.44 15.87 22.67
C TYR A 6 -16.82 15.20 21.44
N THR A 7 -17.51 15.31 20.30
CA THR A 7 -16.85 15.15 19.01
C THR A 7 -17.25 16.37 18.21
N ASP A 8 -16.32 17.27 17.95
CA ASP A 8 -16.63 18.39 17.06
C ASP A 8 -16.93 17.87 15.64
N GLU A 9 -17.57 18.71 14.83
CA GLU A 9 -17.97 18.32 13.47
C GLU A 9 -16.76 17.86 12.61
N TYR A 10 -15.56 18.37 12.91
CA TYR A 10 -14.32 18.01 12.22
C TYR A 10 -13.81 16.63 12.62
N GLU A 11 -13.93 16.26 13.91
CA GLU A 11 -13.55 14.96 14.42
C GLU A 11 -14.48 13.87 13.88
N LYS A 12 -15.78 14.15 13.78
CA LYS A 12 -16.74 13.26 13.11
C LYS A 12 -16.42 13.11 11.62
N TYR A 13 -16.12 14.21 10.92
CA TYR A 13 -15.74 14.17 9.50
C TYR A 13 -14.49 13.32 9.27
N ASN A 14 -13.44 13.52 10.08
CA ASN A 14 -12.20 12.76 9.97
C ASN A 14 -12.43 11.27 10.24
N TYR A 15 -13.21 10.93 11.28
CA TYR A 15 -13.52 9.54 11.61
C TYR A 15 -14.36 8.84 10.51
N GLU A 16 -15.36 9.54 9.97
CA GLU A 16 -16.17 9.03 8.87
C GLU A 16 -15.34 8.89 7.58
N PHE A 17 -14.43 9.83 7.31
CA PHE A 17 -13.57 9.80 6.13
C PHE A 17 -12.49 8.72 6.22
N ASP A 18 -11.89 8.52 7.38
CA ASP A 18 -10.90 7.46 7.65
C ASP A 18 -11.46 6.05 7.40
N LYS A 19 -12.78 5.86 7.57
CA LYS A 19 -13.44 4.60 7.22
C LYS A 19 -13.35 4.26 5.72
N TYR A 20 -13.31 5.27 4.87
CA TYR A 20 -13.21 5.12 3.41
C TYR A 20 -11.76 5.20 2.91
N ILE A 21 -10.85 5.75 3.72
CA ILE A 21 -9.41 5.73 3.48
C ILE A 21 -8.87 4.37 3.93
N PHE A 22 -8.90 3.38 3.04
CA PHE A 22 -8.33 2.06 3.26
C PHE A 22 -6.79 2.07 3.22
N CYS A 23 -6.14 2.91 4.04
CA CYS A 23 -4.68 2.96 4.20
C CYS A 23 -4.14 1.90 5.17
N LYS A 24 -5.01 1.14 5.84
CA LYS A 24 -4.63 0.21 6.93
C LYS A 24 -3.89 -1.05 6.46
N ASN A 25 -3.96 -1.40 5.18
CA ASN A 25 -3.21 -2.50 4.58
C ASN A 25 -2.12 -1.92 3.68
N GLY A 26 -1.03 -1.47 4.31
CA GLY A 26 0.12 -0.79 3.72
C GLY A 26 0.81 -1.53 2.58
N GLY A 27 0.24 -1.42 1.39
CA GLY A 27 0.86 -1.71 0.11
C GLY A 27 0.52 -0.57 -0.85
N LYS A 28 1.37 -0.36 -1.88
CA LYS A 28 1.16 0.63 -2.94
C LYS A 28 -0.31 0.57 -3.37
N GLN A 29 -1.05 1.65 -3.14
CA GLN A 29 -2.51 1.76 -3.32
C GLN A 29 -2.89 1.59 -4.79
N ARG A 30 -2.76 0.36 -5.29
CA ARG A 30 -3.10 -0.01 -6.67
C ARG A 30 -4.47 -0.63 -6.66
N SER A 31 -5.34 -0.14 -7.53
CA SER A 31 -6.61 -0.79 -7.82
C SER A 31 -6.37 -2.19 -8.39
N LYS A 32 -7.35 -3.09 -8.22
CA LYS A 32 -7.29 -4.46 -8.81
C LYS A 32 -7.06 -4.41 -10.34
N LEU A 33 -7.60 -3.37 -10.99
CA LEU A 33 -7.47 -3.10 -12.42
C LEU A 33 -6.01 -2.76 -12.81
N GLU A 34 -5.37 -1.86 -12.07
CA GLU A 34 -3.96 -1.50 -12.30
C GLU A 34 -3.00 -2.68 -12.06
N VAL A 35 -3.29 -3.52 -11.07
CA VAL A 35 -2.50 -4.75 -10.83
C VAL A 35 -2.59 -5.67 -12.04
N SER A 36 -3.78 -5.86 -12.61
CA SER A 36 -3.96 -6.72 -13.79
C SER A 36 -3.23 -6.16 -15.02
N GLN A 37 -3.25 -4.84 -15.24
CA GLN A 37 -2.63 -4.22 -16.41
C GLN A 37 -1.11 -4.12 -16.31
N HIS A 38 -0.58 -4.06 -15.08
CA HIS A 38 0.85 -3.84 -14.84
C HIS A 38 1.57 -5.08 -14.27
N THR A 39 0.93 -6.24 -14.24
CA THR A 39 1.58 -7.51 -13.90
C THR A 39 1.52 -8.49 -15.05
N ASN A 40 2.63 -9.19 -15.30
CA ASN A 40 2.70 -10.32 -16.22
C ASN A 40 2.34 -10.09 -17.70
N GLN A 41 2.40 -8.85 -18.18
CA GLN A 41 2.27 -8.57 -19.62
C GLN A 41 3.40 -9.22 -20.43
N PHE A 42 3.03 -9.87 -21.54
CA PHE A 42 4.00 -10.48 -22.45
C PHE A 42 4.68 -9.38 -23.27
N ASP A 43 5.93 -9.11 -22.93
CA ASP A 43 6.80 -8.20 -23.64
C ASP A 43 8.12 -8.96 -23.87
N PRO A 44 8.66 -8.98 -25.11
CA PRO A 44 9.89 -9.69 -25.45
C PRO A 44 11.09 -9.31 -24.57
N CYS A 45 11.13 -8.08 -24.03
CA CYS A 45 12.13 -7.64 -23.05
C CYS A 45 11.51 -7.41 -21.64
N GLY A 46 10.24 -7.76 -21.47
CA GLY A 46 9.53 -7.74 -20.19
C GLY A 46 9.99 -8.85 -19.24
N HIS A 47 10.44 -10.00 -19.74
CA HIS A 47 10.93 -11.10 -18.90
C HIS A 47 12.24 -10.73 -18.18
N SER A 48 13.22 -10.21 -18.91
CA SER A 48 14.50 -9.74 -18.36
C SER A 48 14.30 -8.56 -17.40
N ARG A 49 13.48 -7.57 -17.78
CA ARG A 49 13.09 -6.46 -16.89
C ARG A 49 12.46 -6.96 -15.60
N LYS A 50 11.53 -7.92 -15.67
CA LYS A 50 10.87 -8.50 -14.49
C LYS A 50 11.86 -9.20 -13.56
N ILE A 51 12.79 -9.98 -14.11
CA ILE A 51 13.85 -10.62 -13.32
C ILE A 51 14.68 -9.57 -12.61
N MET A 52 15.15 -8.54 -13.33
CA MET A 52 15.94 -7.44 -12.75
C MET A 52 15.17 -6.72 -11.64
N THR A 53 13.91 -6.36 -11.86
CA THR A 53 13.07 -5.72 -10.84
C THR A 53 12.87 -6.60 -9.61
N LYS A 54 12.67 -7.92 -9.79
CA LYS A 54 12.57 -8.86 -8.65
C LYS A 54 13.87 -8.90 -7.85
N LEU A 55 15.03 -8.98 -8.51
CA LEU A 55 16.33 -8.98 -7.84
C LEU A 55 16.54 -7.70 -7.02
N ILE A 56 16.27 -6.53 -7.61
CA ILE A 56 16.39 -5.23 -6.92
C ILE A 56 15.45 -5.17 -5.70
N ASN A 57 14.18 -5.57 -5.86
CA ASN A 57 13.21 -5.53 -4.77
C ASN A 57 13.58 -6.50 -3.63
N THR A 58 14.10 -7.68 -3.95
CA THR A 58 14.57 -8.65 -2.96
C THR A 58 15.70 -8.06 -2.11
N GLU A 59 16.69 -7.42 -2.74
CA GLU A 59 17.80 -6.77 -2.02
C GLU A 59 17.33 -5.58 -1.17
N LEU A 60 16.41 -4.75 -1.68
CA LEU A 60 15.82 -3.65 -0.91
C LEU A 60 15.04 -4.15 0.30
N ASN A 61 14.21 -5.19 0.14
CA ASN A 61 13.45 -5.79 1.23
C ASN A 61 14.38 -6.41 2.28
N LYS A 62 15.47 -7.05 1.85
CA LYS A 62 16.49 -7.59 2.76
C LYS A 62 17.14 -6.47 3.59
N LYS A 63 17.53 -5.36 2.96
CA LYS A 63 18.08 -4.18 3.66
C LYS A 63 17.09 -3.56 4.64
N ASN A 64 15.82 -3.44 4.26
CA ASN A 64 14.79 -2.86 5.13
C ASN A 64 14.49 -3.74 6.35
N ASN A 65 14.44 -5.06 6.18
CA ASN A 65 14.22 -6.00 7.29
C ASN A 65 15.36 -6.01 8.34
N ILE A 66 16.58 -5.66 7.94
CA ILE A 66 17.71 -5.52 8.86
C ILE A 66 17.53 -4.28 9.75
N LYS A 67 17.06 -3.16 9.17
CA LYS A 67 16.84 -1.90 9.90
C LYS A 67 15.69 -1.98 10.91
N THR A 68 14.66 -2.78 10.64
CA THR A 68 13.49 -2.92 11.53
C THR A 68 13.72 -3.89 12.70
N LYS A 69 14.81 -4.66 12.67
CA LYS A 69 15.21 -5.59 13.75
C LYS A 69 16.30 -5.01 14.67
N SER A 70 16.64 -3.72 14.50
CA SER A 70 17.61 -3.00 15.33
C SER A 70 16.91 -2.22 16.43
#